data_AF-A0A930QNN4-F1
#
_entry.id   AF-A0A930QNN4-F1
#
_cell.length_a   1.000
_cell.length_b   1.000
_cell.length_c   1.000
_cell.angle_alpha   90.00
_cell.angle_beta   90.00
_cell.angle_gamma   90.00
#
_symmetry.space_group_name_H-M   'P 1'
#
loop_
_entity.id
_entity.type
_entity.pdbx_description
1 polymer ?
#
loop_
_entity_poly.entity_id
_entity_poly.type
_entity_poly.pdbx_seq_one_letter_code
_entity_poly.pdbx_strand_id
1 'polypeptide(L)'
;MRNKYVTPAMLEALKVAFSSAEYDAEAERPALYIAAEELLGLLRVLRDDGTLQLTRLENVTAVDWKDHFEMVYHLFSPTELHWLT
;
A
#
# COMPACT_ATOMS: atom_id res chain seq x y z
N MET A 1 8.38 19.55 -0.15
CA MET A 1 6.93 19.26 -0.25
C MET A 1 6.66 18.09 0.69
N ARG A 2 5.62 18.15 1.53
CA ARG A 2 5.28 17.02 2.42
C ARG A 2 4.56 15.99 1.57
N ASN A 3 5.08 14.76 1.48
CA ASN A 3 4.40 13.68 0.77
C ASN A 3 3.08 13.40 1.50
N LYS A 4 1.95 13.52 0.81
CA LYS A 4 0.63 13.13 1.32
C LYS A 4 0.52 11.61 1.19
N TYR A 5 0.18 10.90 2.25
CA TYR A 5 -0.07 9.45 2.19
C TYR A 5 -1.57 9.17 2.22
N VAL A 6 -1.95 7.94 1.88
CA VAL A 6 -3.32 7.46 2.11
C VAL A 6 -3.71 7.67 3.58
N THR A 7 -4.99 7.97 3.81
CA THR A 7 -5.46 8.30 5.16
C THR A 7 -5.67 7.05 6.01
N PRO A 8 -5.65 7.16 7.35
CA PRO A 8 -5.99 6.03 8.23
C PRO A 8 -7.35 5.39 7.92
N ALA A 9 -8.35 6.19 7.55
CA ALA A 9 -9.67 5.67 7.17
C ALA A 9 -9.63 4.79 5.91
N MET A 10 -8.75 5.11 4.95
CA MET A 10 -8.54 4.29 3.75
C MET A 10 -7.80 3.00 4.09
N LEU A 11 -6.79 3.06 4.98
CA LEU A 11 -6.08 1.88 5.46
C LEU A 11 -7.01 0.93 6.23
N GLU A 12 -7.89 1.46 7.07
CA GLU A 12 -8.94 0.66 7.74
C GLU A 12 -9.90 0.01 6.74
N ALA A 13 -10.33 0.73 5.70
CA ALA A 13 -11.18 0.15 4.67
C ALA A 13 -10.48 -1.01 3.93
N LEU A 14 -9.17 -0.87 3.65
CA LEU A 14 -8.36 -1.95 3.08
C LEU A 14 -8.22 -3.13 4.04
N LYS A 15 -8.05 -2.89 5.34
CA LYS A 15 -8.02 -3.93 6.38
C LYS A 15 -9.32 -4.71 6.50
N VAL A 16 -10.46 -4.05 6.30
CA VAL A 16 -11.77 -4.72 6.25
C VAL A 16 -11.92 -5.58 4.99
N ALA A 17 -11.37 -5.13 3.86
CA ALA A 17 -11.46 -5.85 2.58
C ALA A 17 -10.47 -7.01 2.43
N PHE A 18 -9.30 -6.91 3.08
CA PHE A 18 -8.21 -7.87 2.98
C PHE A 18 -7.82 -8.36 4.38
N SER A 19 -8.10 -9.64 4.64
CA SER A 19 -7.99 -10.18 6.00
C SER A 19 -6.56 -10.26 6.53
N SER A 20 -5.56 -10.32 5.64
CA SER A 20 -4.14 -10.32 6.00
C SER A 20 -3.53 -8.93 6.11
N ALA A 21 -4.31 -7.87 5.86
CA ALA A 21 -3.79 -6.52 5.82
C ALA A 21 -3.49 -5.98 7.23
N GLU A 22 -2.26 -5.49 7.39
CA GLU A 22 -1.78 -4.86 8.62
C GLU A 22 -1.07 -3.54 8.31
N TYR A 23 -1.16 -2.58 9.23
CA TYR A 23 -0.48 -1.31 9.10
C TYR A 23 -0.23 -0.72 10.50
N ASP A 24 0.80 0.11 10.63
CA ASP A 24 1.08 0.86 11.85
C ASP A 24 0.38 2.23 11.79
N ALA A 25 -0.62 2.42 12.66
CA ALA A 25 -1.40 3.65 12.73
C ALA A 25 -0.63 4.85 13.29
N GLU A 26 0.46 4.61 14.03
CA GLU A 26 1.30 5.65 14.64
C GLU A 26 2.47 6.08 13.73
N ALA A 27 2.69 5.36 12.62
CA ALA A 27 3.77 5.65 11.68
C ALA A 27 3.53 6.97 10.92
N GLU A 28 4.52 7.87 10.89
CA GLU A 28 4.45 9.13 10.12
C GLU A 28 4.33 8.87 8.60
N ARG A 29 4.82 7.72 8.13
CA ARG A 29 4.73 7.26 6.74
C ARG A 29 4.15 5.83 6.76
N PRO A 30 2.83 5.68 6.66
CA PRO A 30 2.20 4.39 6.81
C PRO A 30 2.58 3.46 5.65
N ALA A 31 2.85 2.21 5.98
CA ALA A 31 3.00 1.10 5.05
C ALA A 31 1.89 0.06 5.30
N LEU A 32 1.42 -0.59 4.24
CA LEU A 32 0.43 -1.67 4.30
C LEU A 32 1.11 -3.01 4.04
N TYR A 33 1.18 -3.84 5.07
CA TYR A 33 1.64 -5.22 4.98
C TYR A 33 0.50 -6.11 4.53
N ILE A 34 0.79 -7.04 3.62
CA ILE A 34 -0.21 -7.95 3.03
C ILE A 34 0.43 -9.31 2.76
N ALA A 35 -0.33 -10.39 2.90
CA ALA A 35 0.11 -11.71 2.47
C ALA A 35 0.25 -11.78 0.94
N ALA A 36 1.20 -12.60 0.46
CA ALA A 36 1.51 -12.72 -0.96
C ALA A 36 0.29 -13.21 -1.79
N GLU A 37 -0.57 -14.02 -1.19
CA GLU A 37 -1.78 -14.57 -1.80
C GLU A 37 -2.84 -13.51 -2.09
N GLU A 38 -2.90 -12.45 -1.27
CA GLU A 38 -3.86 -11.34 -1.41
C GLU A 38 -3.29 -10.18 -2.25
N LEU A 39 -1.97 -10.14 -2.50
CA LEU A 39 -1.27 -9.03 -3.16
C LEU A 39 -1.88 -8.63 -4.51
N LEU A 40 -2.14 -9.59 -5.41
CA LEU A 40 -2.71 -9.28 -6.73
C LEU A 40 -4.13 -8.73 -6.64
N GLY A 41 -4.91 -9.16 -5.63
CA GLY A 41 -6.23 -8.62 -5.34
C GLY A 41 -6.12 -7.18 -4.85
N LEU A 42 -5.23 -6.94 -3.89
CA LEU A 42 -4.94 -5.62 -3.34
C LEU A 42 -4.52 -4.63 -4.43
N LEU A 43 -3.50 -4.97 -5.23
CA LEU A 43 -2.98 -4.07 -6.27
C LEU A 43 -4.05 -3.68 -7.31
N ARG A 44 -5.01 -4.56 -7.62
CA ARG A 44 -6.14 -4.22 -8.50
C ARG A 44 -7.06 -3.20 -7.83
N VAL A 45 -7.44 -3.41 -6.56
CA VAL A 45 -8.27 -2.45 -5.81
C VAL A 45 -7.57 -1.10 -5.71
N LEU A 46 -6.30 -1.08 -5.31
CA LEU A 46 -5.51 0.15 -5.19
C LEU A 46 -5.45 0.96 -6.50
N ARG A 47 -5.38 0.26 -7.65
CA ARG A 47 -5.34 0.89 -8.97
C ARG A 47 -6.72 1.36 -9.45
N ASP A 48 -7.75 0.54 -9.27
CA ASP A 48 -9.05 0.69 -9.93
C ASP A 48 -10.08 1.46 -9.07
N ASP A 49 -9.86 1.59 -7.76
CA ASP A 49 -10.73 2.38 -6.89
C ASP A 49 -10.61 3.89 -7.19
N GLY A 50 -11.76 4.55 -7.35
CA GLY A 50 -11.84 5.96 -7.76
C GLY A 50 -11.31 6.95 -6.74
N THR A 51 -11.10 6.55 -5.48
CA THR A 51 -10.56 7.40 -4.41
C THR A 51 -9.09 7.10 -4.10
N LEU A 52 -8.59 5.91 -4.47
CA LEU A 52 -7.19 5.52 -4.31
C LEU A 52 -6.38 5.85 -5.57
N GLN A 53 -6.81 5.37 -6.75
CA GLN A 53 -6.17 5.60 -8.06
C GLN A 53 -4.63 5.50 -8.04
N LEU A 54 -4.06 4.50 -7.35
CA LEU A 54 -2.62 4.27 -7.28
C LEU A 54 -2.12 3.61 -8.58
N THR A 55 -2.09 4.41 -9.63
CA THR A 55 -1.88 3.96 -11.02
C THR A 55 -0.41 3.97 -11.46
N ARG A 56 0.49 4.59 -10.68
CA ARG A 56 1.92 4.63 -10.95
C ARG A 56 2.68 3.77 -9.95
N LEU A 57 3.38 2.76 -10.48
CA LEU A 57 4.39 1.99 -9.76
C LEU A 57 5.72 2.75 -9.82
N GLU A 58 6.12 3.34 -8.71
CA GLU A 58 7.32 4.17 -8.61
C GLU A 58 8.58 3.33 -8.52
N ASN A 59 8.51 2.29 -7.68
CA ASN A 59 9.63 1.42 -7.40
C ASN A 59 9.11 0.08 -6.86
N VAL A 60 9.83 -1.00 -7.19
CA VAL A 60 9.70 -2.30 -6.55
C VAL A 60 11.08 -2.71 -6.09
N THR A 61 11.21 -2.99 -4.81
CA THR A 61 12.43 -3.52 -4.20
C THR A 61 12.10 -4.72 -3.33
N ALA A 62 13.14 -5.35 -2.79
CA ALA A 62 12.99 -6.44 -1.84
C ALA A 62 14.01 -6.30 -0.70
N VAL A 63 13.61 -6.72 0.49
CA VAL A 63 14.51 -6.95 1.62
C VAL A 63 14.71 -8.46 1.75
N ASP A 64 15.97 -8.88 1.78
CA ASP A 64 16.37 -10.27 2.01
C ASP A 64 16.46 -10.53 3.52
N TRP A 65 15.41 -11.16 4.07
CA TRP A 65 15.41 -11.66 5.43
C TRP A 65 15.86 -13.12 5.45
N LYS A 66 16.29 -13.61 6.61
CA LYS A 66 16.87 -14.96 6.74
C LYS A 66 15.92 -16.08 6.31
N ASP A 67 14.63 -15.87 6.40
CA ASP A 67 13.56 -16.85 6.20
C ASP A 67 12.64 -16.51 5.02
N HIS A 68 12.68 -15.30 4.47
CA HIS A 68 11.85 -14.87 3.37
C HIS A 68 12.40 -13.62 2.67
N PHE A 69 11.87 -13.33 1.47
CA PHE A 69 12.01 -12.02 0.86
C PHE A 69 10.76 -11.19 1.17
N GLU A 70 10.95 -9.99 1.69
CA GLU A 70 9.88 -9.00 1.80
C GLU A 70 9.89 -8.12 0.54
N MET A 71 8.83 -8.18 -0.25
CA MET A 71 8.69 -7.35 -1.45
C MET A 71 8.05 -6.01 -1.08
N VAL A 72 8.67 -4.91 -1.46
CA VAL A 72 8.22 -3.55 -1.14
C VAL A 72 7.78 -2.82 -2.41
N TYR A 73 6.54 -2.33 -2.43
CA TYR A 73 5.93 -1.67 -3.57
C TYR A 73 5.68 -0.21 -3.24
N HIS A 74 6.39 0.71 -3.90
CA HIS A 74 6.11 2.13 -3.75
C HIS A 74 5.13 2.57 -4.84
N LEU A 75 3.93 2.98 -4.42
CA LEU A 75 2.83 3.33 -5.31
C LEU A 75 2.46 4.81 -5.14
N PHE A 76 2.07 5.42 -6.26
CA PHE A 76 1.66 6.82 -6.30
C PHE A 76 0.38 7.00 -7.13
N SER A 77 -0.47 7.92 -6.67
CA SER A 77 -1.60 8.43 -7.45
C SER A 77 -1.27 9.80 -8.02
N PRO A 78 -1.11 9.94 -9.35
CA PRO A 78 -0.96 11.24 -9.99
C PRO A 78 -2.22 12.12 -9.89
N THR A 79 -3.40 11.49 -9.72
CA THR A 79 -4.69 12.20 -9.60
C THR A 79 -4.89 12.75 -8.18
N GLU A 80 -4.78 11.89 -7.17
CA GLU A 80 -5.07 12.24 -5.76
C GLU A 80 -3.85 12.81 -5.02
N LEU A 81 -2.69 12.75 -5.67
CA LEU A 81 -1.38 13.22 -5.19
C LEU A 81 -0.99 12.59 -3.85
N HIS A 82 -1.26 11.30 -3.67
CA HIS A 82 -0.90 10.55 -2.48
C HIS A 82 -0.08 9.30 -2.75
N TRP A 83 0.56 8.82 -1.69
CA TRP A 83 1.48 7.69 -1.69
C TRP A 83 0.96 6.55 -0.81
N LEU A 84 1.34 5.33 -1.17
CA LEU A 84 1.25 4.15 -0.32
C LEU A 84 2.50 3.30 -0.55
N THR A 85 3.03 2.71 0.52
CA THR A 85 4.08 1.68 0.49
C THR A 85 3.52 0.40 1.07
#